data_AF-A0A8T5KIZ0-F1
#
_entry.id   AF-A0A8T5KIZ0-F1
#
_cell.length_a   1.000
_cell.length_b   1.000
_cell.length_c   1.000
_cell.angle_alpha   90.00
_cell.angle_beta   90.00
_cell.angle_gamma   90.00
#
_symmetry.space_group_name_H-M   'P 1'
#
loop_
_entity.id
_entity.type
_entity.pdbx_description
1 polymer ?
#
loop_
_entity_poly.entity_id
_entity_poly.type
_entity_poly.pdbx_seq_one_letter_code
_entity_poly.pdbx_strand_id
1 'polypeptide(L)'
;MSKKETPQTEAPAPVAENNEKALDNSISVKSKKSGNEITFEKNFGSSLKEAVELFGEEIVLTNFRAQVTIKVQSAVRSVLDKGGTLEAAATTAAEWKPGVVRRSGAPKKNPVQEVLAGVAAGTVDPNELRELLAKLEAEQAAG
;
A
#
# COMPACT_ATOMS: atom_id res chain seq x y z
N MET A 1 -24.45 -69.77 -25.91
CA MET A 1 -23.44 -69.47 -24.88
C MET A 1 -22.39 -68.56 -25.49
N SER A 2 -21.80 -67.66 -24.67
CA SER A 2 -20.72 -66.70 -24.98
C SER A 2 -21.17 -65.42 -25.72
N LYS A 3 -21.55 -64.38 -24.98
CA LYS A 3 -20.72 -63.31 -24.35
C LYS A 3 -20.51 -62.14 -25.31
N LYS A 4 -21.43 -61.16 -25.24
CA LYS A 4 -21.23 -59.78 -25.70
C LYS A 4 -20.35 -59.08 -24.65
N GLU A 5 -19.19 -58.60 -25.06
CA GLU A 5 -18.39 -57.66 -24.27
C GLU A 5 -18.95 -56.25 -24.45
N THR A 6 -19.27 -55.61 -23.33
CA THR A 6 -19.64 -54.20 -23.24
C THR A 6 -18.37 -53.44 -22.85
N PRO A 7 -17.94 -52.40 -23.59
CA PRO A 7 -16.88 -51.53 -23.11
C PRO A 7 -17.43 -50.62 -22.01
N GLN A 8 -16.79 -50.67 -20.84
CA GLN A 8 -16.99 -49.73 -19.75
C GLN A 8 -16.46 -48.36 -20.18
N THR A 9 -17.35 -47.36 -20.27
CA THR A 9 -16.97 -45.97 -20.40
C THR A 9 -16.53 -45.47 -19.02
N GLU A 10 -15.23 -45.21 -18.93
CA GLU A 10 -14.53 -44.60 -17.81
C GLU A 10 -15.14 -43.23 -17.47
N ALA A 11 -15.42 -43.01 -16.19
CA ALA A 11 -15.99 -41.77 -15.68
C ALA A 11 -15.02 -40.60 -15.93
N PRO A 12 -15.50 -39.43 -16.39
CA PRO A 12 -14.63 -38.28 -16.56
C PRO A 12 -14.09 -37.81 -15.21
N ALA A 13 -12.78 -37.66 -15.16
CA ALA A 13 -12.04 -37.09 -14.04
C ALA A 13 -12.62 -35.72 -13.60
N PRO A 14 -12.54 -35.36 -12.31
CA PRO A 14 -13.02 -34.08 -11.83
C PRO A 14 -12.22 -32.96 -12.50
N VAL A 15 -12.92 -32.13 -13.26
CA VAL A 15 -12.39 -30.92 -13.87
C VAL A 15 -11.92 -30.05 -12.71
N ALA A 16 -10.61 -29.82 -12.63
CA ALA A 16 -10.03 -28.88 -11.69
C ALA A 16 -10.68 -27.51 -11.93
N GLU A 17 -11.45 -27.09 -10.95
CA GLU A 17 -12.05 -25.77 -10.84
C GLU A 17 -10.91 -24.76 -10.73
N ASN A 18 -10.44 -24.28 -11.89
CA ASN A 18 -9.54 -23.15 -11.97
C ASN A 18 -10.31 -21.96 -11.37
N ASN A 19 -9.95 -21.66 -10.13
CA ASN A 19 -10.41 -20.50 -9.39
C ASN A 19 -9.91 -19.24 -10.11
N GLU A 20 -10.64 -18.81 -11.14
CA GLU A 20 -10.51 -17.50 -11.78
C GLU A 20 -10.86 -16.46 -10.71
N LYS A 21 -9.83 -16.06 -9.95
CA LYS A 21 -9.85 -14.78 -9.26
C LYS A 21 -10.07 -13.72 -10.33
N ALA A 22 -11.30 -13.22 -10.40
CA ALA A 22 -11.67 -12.06 -11.19
C ALA A 22 -10.69 -10.93 -10.87
N LEU A 23 -9.77 -10.67 -11.80
CA LEU A 23 -8.94 -9.47 -11.78
C LEU A 23 -9.87 -8.34 -12.20
N ASP A 24 -10.04 -7.36 -11.32
CA ASP A 24 -10.75 -6.11 -11.62
C ASP A 24 -10.00 -5.35 -12.73
N ASN A 25 -10.23 -5.78 -13.97
CA ASN A 25 -9.73 -5.16 -15.20
C ASN A 25 -10.55 -3.92 -15.58
N SER A 26 -11.52 -3.52 -14.74
CA SER A 26 -12.37 -2.36 -14.95
C SER A 26 -11.69 -1.09 -14.46
N ILE A 27 -11.44 -0.16 -15.38
CA ILE A 27 -10.86 1.14 -15.10
C ILE A 27 -11.95 2.20 -15.25
N SER A 28 -12.24 2.94 -14.17
CA SER A 28 -13.05 4.16 -14.24
C SER A 28 -12.16 5.39 -14.26
N VAL A 29 -12.43 6.30 -15.22
CA VAL A 29 -11.75 7.58 -15.35
C VAL A 29 -12.78 8.70 -15.33
N LYS A 30 -12.66 9.60 -14.35
CA LYS A 30 -13.46 10.83 -14.25
C LYS A 30 -12.62 12.06 -14.55
N SER A 31 -13.04 12.84 -15.55
CA SER A 31 -12.41 14.11 -15.90
C SER A 31 -12.92 15.23 -15.00
N LYS A 32 -12.03 15.83 -14.19
CA LYS A 32 -12.39 17.00 -13.35
C LYS A 32 -12.75 18.24 -14.19
N LYS A 33 -12.24 18.34 -15.42
CA LYS A 33 -12.41 19.54 -16.27
C LYS A 33 -13.71 19.49 -17.08
N SER A 34 -14.10 18.33 -17.57
CA SER A 34 -15.31 18.18 -18.39
C SER A 34 -16.49 17.57 -17.64
N GLY A 35 -16.29 17.00 -16.45
CA GLY A 35 -17.32 16.31 -15.70
C GLY A 35 -17.69 14.92 -16.24
N ASN A 36 -17.14 14.55 -17.40
CA ASN A 36 -17.39 13.26 -18.04
C ASN A 36 -16.71 12.11 -17.29
N GLU A 37 -17.36 10.95 -17.30
CA GLU A 37 -16.86 9.71 -16.74
C GLU A 37 -16.97 8.60 -17.79
N ILE A 38 -15.95 7.76 -17.87
CA ILE A 38 -15.94 6.57 -18.71
C ILE A 38 -15.37 5.41 -17.92
N THR A 39 -16.00 4.25 -18.07
CA THR A 39 -15.52 2.98 -17.53
C THR A 39 -15.24 2.05 -18.70
N PHE A 40 -14.09 1.40 -18.70
CA PHE A 40 -13.72 0.43 -19.71
C PHE A 40 -12.89 -0.70 -19.12
N GLU A 41 -12.92 -1.85 -19.77
CA GLU A 41 -12.13 -3.01 -19.36
C GLU A 41 -10.80 -3.06 -20.12
N LYS A 42 -9.73 -3.34 -19.40
CA LYS A 42 -8.40 -3.57 -19.97
C LYS A 42 -7.71 -4.71 -19.24
N ASN A 43 -7.39 -5.77 -19.99
CA ASN A 43 -6.60 -6.87 -19.47
C ASN A 43 -5.12 -6.45 -19.39
N PHE A 44 -4.53 -6.55 -18.20
CA PHE A 44 -3.09 -6.32 -17.96
C PHE A 44 -2.28 -7.60 -17.72
N GLY A 45 -2.94 -8.76 -17.73
CA GLY A 45 -2.36 -10.04 -17.33
C GLY A 45 -2.43 -10.25 -15.82
N SER A 46 -2.46 -11.52 -15.42
CA SER A 46 -2.45 -11.97 -14.03
C SER A 46 -1.04 -12.21 -13.48
N SER A 47 -0.06 -12.29 -14.37
CA SER A 47 1.33 -12.63 -14.06
C SER A 47 2.32 -11.77 -14.86
N LEU A 48 3.59 -11.72 -14.42
CA LEU A 48 4.65 -11.05 -15.17
C LEU A 48 4.79 -11.62 -16.59
N LYS A 49 4.66 -12.94 -16.72
CA LYS A 49 4.77 -13.62 -18.01
C LYS A 49 3.67 -13.16 -18.97
N GLU A 50 2.41 -13.15 -18.51
CA GLU A 50 1.29 -12.66 -19.31
C GLU A 50 1.43 -11.17 -19.65
N ALA A 51 1.88 -10.34 -18.70
CA ALA A 51 2.12 -8.92 -18.97
C ALA A 51 3.22 -8.72 -20.03
N VAL A 52 4.30 -9.51 -19.99
CA VAL A 52 5.36 -9.48 -20.99
C VAL A 52 4.86 -9.98 -22.36
N GLU A 53 4.02 -11.02 -22.39
CA GLU A 53 3.38 -11.48 -23.63
C GLU A 53 2.42 -10.45 -24.23
N LEU A 54 1.66 -9.72 -23.39
CA LEU A 54 0.68 -8.72 -23.83
C LEU A 54 1.30 -7.38 -24.28
N PHE A 55 2.36 -6.93 -23.61
CA PHE A 55 2.89 -5.57 -23.80
C PHE A 55 4.37 -5.51 -24.24
N GLY A 56 5.09 -6.63 -24.16
CA GLY A 56 6.52 -6.70 -24.42
C GLY A 56 7.38 -6.39 -23.20
N GLU A 57 8.53 -7.06 -23.13
CA GLU A 57 9.46 -6.97 -21.99
C GLU A 57 9.96 -5.54 -21.73
N GLU A 58 10.29 -4.82 -22.79
CA GLU A 58 10.82 -3.45 -22.71
C GLU A 58 9.80 -2.48 -22.08
N ILE A 59 8.53 -2.58 -22.46
CA ILE A 59 7.46 -1.73 -21.95
C ILE A 59 7.18 -2.04 -20.49
N VAL A 60 7.13 -3.32 -20.12
CA VAL A 60 6.94 -3.74 -18.72
C VAL A 60 8.09 -3.25 -17.85
N LEU A 61 9.34 -3.41 -18.31
CA LEU A 61 10.53 -2.96 -17.59
C LEU A 61 10.57 -1.43 -17.46
N THR A 62 10.23 -0.71 -18.52
CA THR A 62 10.21 0.77 -18.53
C THR A 62 9.18 1.30 -17.53
N ASN A 63 7.96 0.74 -17.53
CA ASN A 63 6.92 1.12 -16.58
C ASN A 63 7.30 0.77 -15.14
N PHE A 64 7.90 -0.40 -14.92
CA PHE A 64 8.42 -0.78 -13.61
C PHE A 64 9.47 0.21 -13.10
N ARG A 65 10.47 0.55 -13.92
CA ARG A 65 11.52 1.53 -13.57
C ARG A 65 10.94 2.91 -13.25
N ALA A 66 9.98 3.37 -14.04
CA ALA A 66 9.31 4.66 -13.80
C ALA A 66 8.58 4.67 -12.45
N GLN A 67 7.79 3.64 -12.15
CA GLN A 67 7.06 3.54 -10.89
C GLN A 67 7.99 3.42 -9.68
N VAL A 68 9.05 2.62 -9.80
CA VAL A 68 10.08 2.48 -8.76
C VAL A 68 10.76 3.83 -8.49
N THR A 69 11.13 4.56 -9.54
CA THR A 69 11.77 5.87 -9.43
C THR A 69 10.89 6.87 -8.68
N ILE A 70 9.60 6.96 -9.01
CA ILE A 70 8.65 7.85 -8.31
C ILE A 70 8.57 7.50 -6.82
N LYS A 71 8.55 6.22 -6.47
CA LYS A 71 8.48 5.78 -5.08
C LYS A 71 9.76 6.10 -4.29
N VAL A 72 10.94 5.90 -4.88
CA VAL A 72 12.22 6.30 -4.26
C VAL A 72 12.23 7.81 -4.03
N GLN A 73 11.87 8.59 -5.04
CA GLN A 73 11.82 10.05 -4.92
C GLN A 73 10.84 10.49 -3.83
N SER A 74 9.69 9.86 -3.71
CA SER A 74 8.72 10.13 -2.64
C SER A 74 9.32 9.86 -1.25
N ALA A 75 10.03 8.74 -1.08
CA ALA A 75 10.71 8.40 0.17
C ALA A 75 11.79 9.43 0.53
N VAL A 76 12.60 9.82 -0.45
CA VAL A 76 13.65 10.84 -0.28
C VAL A 76 13.06 12.21 0.08
N ARG A 77 12.03 12.66 -0.66
CA ARG A 77 11.32 13.91 -0.34
C ARG A 77 10.78 13.90 1.08
N SER A 78 10.18 12.79 1.53
CA SER A 78 9.68 12.67 2.89
C SER A 78 10.76 12.86 3.97
N VAL A 79 12.01 12.44 3.71
CA VAL A 79 13.13 12.67 4.64
C VAL A 79 13.51 14.15 4.67
N LEU A 80 13.58 14.79 3.50
CA LEU A 80 13.92 16.21 3.37
C LEU A 80 12.83 17.11 3.98
N ASP A 81 11.56 16.80 3.74
CA ASP A 81 10.41 17.55 4.27
C ASP A 81 10.35 17.50 5.81
N LYS A 82 10.89 16.43 6.41
CA LYS A 82 11.02 16.29 7.88
C LYS A 82 12.26 16.99 8.45
N GLY A 83 13.00 17.74 7.63
CA GLY A 83 14.23 18.41 8.03
C GLY A 83 15.45 17.50 8.11
N GLY A 84 15.40 16.31 7.51
CA GLY A 84 16.54 15.39 7.43
C GLY A 84 17.69 15.95 6.59
N THR A 85 18.91 15.49 6.86
CA THR A 85 20.10 15.91 6.11
C THR A 85 20.16 15.28 4.71
N LEU A 86 20.92 15.88 3.80
CA LEU A 86 21.18 15.33 2.47
C LEU A 86 21.81 13.92 2.53
N GLU A 87 22.65 13.68 3.53
CA GLU A 87 23.25 12.37 3.78
C GLU A 87 22.19 11.33 4.17
N ALA A 88 21.28 11.69 5.09
CA ALA A 88 20.17 10.81 5.48
C ALA A 88 19.23 10.50 4.30
N ALA A 89 19.01 11.49 3.42
CA ALA A 89 18.26 11.32 2.18
C ALA A 89 18.96 10.37 1.20
N ALA A 90 20.28 10.49 1.02
CA ALA A 90 21.08 9.62 0.17
C ALA A 90 21.09 8.17 0.68
N THR A 91 21.30 7.98 1.99
CA THR A 91 21.21 6.66 2.64
C THR A 91 19.82 6.06 2.46
N THR A 92 18.76 6.86 2.63
CA THR A 92 17.39 6.39 2.38
C THR A 92 17.21 5.93 0.95
N ALA A 93 17.73 6.66 -0.04
CA ALA A 93 17.66 6.27 -1.45
C ALA A 93 18.40 4.96 -1.73
N ALA A 94 19.63 4.82 -1.19
CA ALA A 94 20.49 3.66 -1.42
C ALA A 94 19.92 2.37 -0.81
N GLU A 95 19.31 2.46 0.37
CA GLU A 95 18.79 1.30 1.06
C GLU A 95 17.32 0.98 0.73
N TRP A 96 16.64 1.86 -0.02
CA TRP A 96 15.24 1.65 -0.38
C TRP A 96 15.10 0.48 -1.35
N LYS A 97 14.09 -0.36 -1.11
CA LYS A 97 13.75 -1.51 -1.97
C LYS A 97 12.24 -1.53 -2.25
N PRO A 98 11.81 -1.80 -3.50
CA PRO A 98 10.39 -1.93 -3.82
C PRO A 98 9.73 -3.01 -2.94
N GLY A 99 8.53 -2.72 -2.44
CA GLY A 99 7.72 -3.69 -1.67
C GLY A 99 8.16 -3.89 -0.22
N VAL A 100 9.37 -3.50 0.16
CA VAL A 100 9.82 -3.56 1.56
C VAL A 100 9.27 -2.35 2.31
N VAL A 101 8.22 -2.57 3.09
CA VAL A 101 7.67 -1.54 3.96
C VAL A 101 8.67 -1.27 5.08
N ARG A 102 9.39 -0.14 4.97
CA ARG A 102 10.10 0.42 6.12
C ARG A 102 9.06 0.93 7.10
N ARG A 103 8.76 0.12 8.12
CA ARG A 103 8.17 0.66 9.34
C ARG A 103 9.27 1.53 9.95
N SER A 104 9.23 2.83 9.71
CA SER A 104 10.01 3.79 10.47
C SER A 104 9.44 3.76 11.89
N GLY A 105 9.89 2.77 12.66
CA GLY A 105 9.57 2.61 14.06
C GLY A 105 10.35 3.62 14.88
N ALA A 106 10.02 4.91 14.74
CA ALA A 106 9.85 5.63 15.98
C ALA A 106 8.65 4.93 16.64
N PRO A 107 8.78 4.38 17.87
CA PRO A 107 7.59 3.93 18.59
C PRO A 107 6.59 5.08 18.50
N LYS A 108 5.31 4.79 18.20
CA LYS A 108 4.24 5.80 18.27
C LYS A 108 4.51 6.58 19.54
N LYS A 109 4.93 7.85 19.43
CA LYS A 109 5.29 8.61 20.61
C LYS A 109 4.07 8.56 21.49
N ASN A 110 4.25 8.08 22.73
CA ASN A 110 3.15 8.01 23.65
C ASN A 110 2.56 9.44 23.73
N PRO A 111 1.26 9.66 23.50
CA PRO A 111 0.69 11.00 23.47
C PRO A 111 1.04 11.79 24.76
N VAL A 112 1.18 11.09 25.89
CA VAL A 112 1.66 11.69 27.14
C VAL A 112 3.10 12.19 27.04
N GLN A 113 3.99 11.43 26.39
CA GLN A 113 5.38 11.85 26.17
C GLN A 113 5.50 13.02 25.20
N GLU A 114 4.60 13.16 24.21
CA GLU A 114 4.58 14.34 23.34
C GLU A 114 4.18 15.60 24.11
N VAL A 115 3.15 15.50 24.96
CA VAL A 115 2.73 16.62 25.82
C VAL A 115 3.83 17.00 26.80
N LEU A 116 4.46 16.02 27.46
CA LEU A 116 5.60 16.29 28.37
C LEU A 116 6.80 16.90 27.65
N ALA A 117 7.11 16.45 26.43
CA ALA A 117 8.17 17.05 25.62
C ALA A 117 7.82 18.48 25.19
N GLY A 118 6.55 18.77 24.89
CA GLY A 118 6.09 20.13 24.59
C GLY A 118 6.19 21.08 25.78
N VAL A 119 5.89 20.59 26.99
CA VAL A 119 6.08 21.36 28.24
C VAL A 119 7.56 21.62 28.50
N ALA A 120 8.42 20.62 28.32
CA ALA A 120 9.87 20.78 28.47
C ALA A 120 10.49 21.71 27.41
N ALA A 121 9.93 21.73 26.21
CA ALA A 121 10.32 22.63 25.11
C ALA A 121 9.69 24.03 25.23
N GLY A 122 8.82 24.28 26.20
CA GLY A 122 8.13 25.56 26.39
C GLY A 122 7.07 25.88 25.33
N THR A 123 6.65 24.89 24.54
CA THR A 123 5.58 25.04 23.53
C THR A 123 4.19 24.80 24.10
N VAL A 124 4.10 24.24 25.31
CA VAL A 124 2.87 24.08 26.08
C VAL A 124 3.02 24.83 27.40
N ASP A 125 2.10 25.74 27.70
CA ASP A 125 2.11 26.48 28.97
C ASP A 125 1.79 25.50 30.13
N PRO A 126 2.65 25.43 31.17
CA PRO A 126 2.39 24.63 32.37
C PRO A 126 1.04 24.91 33.05
N ASN A 127 0.48 26.12 32.92
CA ASN A 127 -0.81 26.46 33.51
C ASN A 127 -1.98 25.83 32.74
N GLU A 128 -1.95 25.87 31.41
CA GLU A 128 -2.97 25.22 30.57
C GLU A 128 -2.95 23.70 30.75
N LEU A 129 -1.77 23.10 30.95
CA LEU A 129 -1.64 21.68 31.24
C LEU A 129 -2.34 21.28 32.55
N ARG A 130 -2.21 22.09 33.61
CA ARG A 130 -2.87 21.84 34.89
C ARG A 130 -4.39 21.91 34.76
N GLU A 131 -4.91 22.86 33.98
CA GLU A 131 -6.35 22.96 33.73
C GLU A 131 -6.88 21.76 32.94
N LEU A 132 -6.12 21.26 31.96
CA LEU A 132 -6.47 20.05 31.21
C LEU A 132 -6.47 18.80 32.08
N LEU A 133 -5.47 18.66 32.97
CA LEU A 133 -5.42 17.55 33.92
C LEU A 133 -6.59 17.58 34.91
N ALA A 134 -6.95 18.76 35.42
CA ALA A 134 -8.10 18.90 36.32
C ALA A 134 -9.43 18.53 35.62
N LYS A 135 -9.58 18.86 34.34
CA LYS A 135 -10.76 18.45 33.54
C LYS A 135 -10.80 16.94 33.32
N LEU A 136 -9.67 16.32 32.98
CA LEU A 136 -9.58 14.87 32.79
C LEU A 136 -9.88 14.10 34.08
N GLU A 137 -9.39 14.56 35.23
CA GLU A 137 -9.70 13.95 36.53
C GLU A 137 -11.18 14.06 36.88
N ALA A 138 -11.81 15.22 36.61
CA ALA A 138 -13.23 15.41 36.82
C ALA A 138 -14.10 14.52 35.90
N GLU A 139 -13.67 14.32 34.65
CA GLU A 139 -14.37 13.48 33.68
C GLU A 139 -14.22 11.98 33.98
N GLN A 140 -13.05 11.54 34.46
CA GLN A 140 -12.85 10.15 34.91
C GLN A 140 -13.56 9.84 36.23
N ALA A 141 -13.77 10.83 37.10
CA ALA A 141 -14.53 10.64 38.34
C ALA A 141 -16.05 10.64 38.12
N ALA A 142 -16.52 11.12 36.97
CA ALA A 142 -17.94 11.22 36.62
C ALA A 142 -18.46 10.06 35.74
N GLY A 143 -17.57 9.20 35.22
CA GLY A 143 -17.89 7.98 34.47
C GLY A 143 -17.73 6.72 35.31
#